data_AF-A0A8J1L5E1-F1
#
_entry.id   AF-A0A8J1L5E1-F1
#
_cell.length_a   1.000
_cell.length_b   1.000
_cell.length_c   1.000
_cell.angle_alpha   90.00
_cell.angle_beta   90.00
_cell.angle_gamma   90.00
#
_symmetry.space_group_name_H-M   'P 1'
#
loop_
_entity.id
_entity.type
_entity.pdbx_description
1 polymer ?
#
loop_
_entity_poly.entity_id
_entity_poly.type
_entity_poly.pdbx_seq_one_letter_code
_entity_poly.pdbx_strand_id
1 'polypeptide(L)'
;MALSNNHICPVSNWIYNNTCESLEDGTCCTIDHIPLVSKCGNLPPESCFFSLICSLGAFMVMLIGLLRYAYVIEHFGPSWLNTVAFILGWICAVGLTMVGSFQVDHAKVLHYIGAGVAFPTSMLFIFLQSFLTYRMAHAYGGCYVGHIRTFLTLCGLVILVLSGVFFIQEGFVLQHLAALCEWTFIINILIFYGTFSFEFGAISTDTFLVLLKASRAPKSYKAGTSTPATPHAHSTSENMAMI
;
A
#
# COMPACT_ATOMS: atom_id res chain seq x y z
N MET A 1 14.19 -21.36 -3.06
CA MET A 1 14.10 -21.95 -1.71
C MET A 1 12.84 -22.81 -1.62
N ALA A 2 11.64 -22.24 -1.71
CA ALA A 2 10.40 -23.03 -1.68
C ALA A 2 10.37 -24.18 -2.72
N LEU A 3 10.80 -23.91 -3.95
CA LEU A 3 10.92 -24.93 -5.00
C LEU A 3 11.93 -26.03 -4.65
N SER A 4 13.11 -25.67 -4.13
CA SER A 4 14.14 -26.65 -3.77
C SER A 4 13.77 -27.51 -2.57
N ASN A 5 12.83 -27.05 -1.74
CA ASN A 5 12.27 -27.78 -0.61
C ASN A 5 10.96 -28.52 -0.97
N ASN A 6 10.56 -28.56 -2.25
CA ASN A 6 9.32 -29.18 -2.71
C ASN A 6 8.04 -28.62 -2.06
N HIS A 7 8.08 -27.38 -1.55
CA HIS A 7 6.92 -26.72 -0.94
C HIS A 7 5.94 -26.15 -1.99
N ILE A 8 6.42 -25.91 -3.21
CA ILE A 8 5.65 -25.37 -4.34
C ILE A 8 6.09 -26.01 -5.66
N CYS A 9 5.23 -25.98 -6.66
CA CYS A 9 5.53 -26.39 -8.03
C CYS A 9 6.40 -25.38 -8.76
N PRO A 10 7.20 -25.81 -9.75
CA PRO A 10 7.88 -24.89 -10.66
C PRO A 10 6.90 -23.92 -11.31
N VAL A 11 7.30 -22.65 -11.46
CA VAL A 11 6.50 -21.64 -12.21
C VAL A 11 6.34 -22.03 -13.68
N SER A 12 7.27 -22.80 -14.25
CA SER A 12 7.14 -23.34 -15.61
C SER A 12 6.16 -24.52 -15.71
N ASN A 13 5.69 -25.07 -14.59
CA ASN A 13 4.75 -26.18 -14.60
C ASN A 13 3.31 -25.68 -14.73
N TRP A 14 2.64 -26.09 -15.81
CA TRP A 14 1.23 -25.77 -16.09
C TRP A 14 0.31 -27.00 -15.95
N ILE A 15 0.87 -28.15 -15.56
CA ILE A 15 0.14 -29.41 -15.40
C ILE A 15 -0.01 -29.68 -13.91
N TYR A 16 -1.25 -29.67 -13.43
CA TYR A 16 -1.60 -29.87 -12.03
C TYR A 16 -2.51 -31.10 -11.90
N ASN A 17 -2.24 -31.91 -10.88
CA ASN A 17 -3.02 -33.10 -10.55
C ASN A 17 -4.05 -32.79 -9.46
N ASN A 18 -5.17 -33.53 -9.48
CA ASN A 18 -6.19 -33.44 -8.43
C ASN A 18 -5.71 -34.02 -7.10
N THR A 19 -4.90 -35.09 -7.16
CA THR A 19 -4.36 -35.81 -6.01
C THR A 19 -2.89 -36.11 -6.24
N CYS A 20 -2.16 -36.29 -5.14
CA CYS A 20 -0.81 -36.83 -5.17
C CYS A 20 -0.86 -38.30 -4.78
N GLU A 21 -1.33 -39.13 -5.71
CA GLU A 21 -0.98 -40.55 -5.65
C GLU A 21 0.52 -40.67 -5.85
N SER A 22 1.15 -41.58 -5.10
CA SER A 22 2.60 -41.74 -4.93
C SER A 22 3.37 -41.70 -6.25
N LEU A 23 3.78 -40.49 -6.65
CA LEU A 23 4.66 -40.27 -7.79
C LEU A 23 6.06 -40.74 -7.38
N GLU A 24 6.66 -41.60 -8.22
CA GLU A 24 8.02 -42.14 -8.03
C GLU A 24 9.09 -41.01 -7.95
N ASP A 25 8.78 -39.82 -8.46
CA ASP A 25 9.64 -38.63 -8.49
C ASP A 25 9.48 -37.67 -7.29
N GLY A 26 8.60 -37.99 -6.32
CA GLY A 26 8.50 -37.28 -5.04
C GLY A 26 7.98 -35.83 -5.07
N THR A 27 7.59 -35.29 -6.24
CA THR A 27 7.05 -33.92 -6.35
C THR A 27 5.54 -33.93 -6.55
N CYS A 28 4.82 -33.57 -5.49
CA CYS A 28 3.36 -33.43 -5.48
C CYS A 28 2.96 -32.06 -6.05
N CYS A 29 2.25 -32.04 -7.19
CA CYS A 29 1.78 -30.81 -7.82
C CYS A 29 0.25 -30.71 -7.90
N THR A 30 -0.35 -30.22 -6.82
CA THR A 30 -1.77 -29.90 -6.73
C THR A 30 -2.00 -28.39 -6.68
N ILE A 31 -3.28 -28.00 -6.56
CA ILE A 31 -3.70 -26.61 -6.36
C ILE A 31 -3.00 -25.94 -5.16
N ASP A 32 -2.73 -26.69 -4.08
CA ASP A 32 -2.10 -26.17 -2.87
C ASP A 32 -0.62 -25.81 -3.06
N HIS A 33 -0.01 -26.30 -4.14
CA HIS A 33 1.39 -26.12 -4.49
C HIS A 33 1.57 -25.06 -5.58
N ILE A 34 0.52 -24.36 -5.99
CA ILE A 34 0.64 -23.23 -6.92
C ILE A 34 1.57 -22.17 -6.30
N PRO A 35 2.52 -21.61 -7.07
CA PRO A 35 3.57 -20.72 -6.56
C PRO A 35 3.07 -19.28 -6.29
N LEU A 36 1.95 -19.14 -5.57
CA LEU A 36 1.51 -17.88 -4.97
C LEU A 36 2.60 -17.33 -4.04
N VAL A 37 2.66 -16.01 -3.88
CA VAL A 37 3.71 -15.37 -3.05
C VAL A 37 3.63 -15.89 -1.61
N SER A 38 2.41 -15.94 -1.08
CA SER A 38 2.13 -16.46 0.27
C SER A 38 2.47 -17.94 0.43
N LYS A 39 2.24 -18.77 -0.59
CA LYS A 39 2.60 -20.19 -0.60
C LYS A 39 4.12 -20.39 -0.63
N CYS A 40 4.84 -19.56 -1.39
CA CYS A 40 6.30 -19.58 -1.40
C CYS A 40 6.91 -19.20 -0.04
N GLY A 41 6.20 -18.40 0.77
CA GLY A 41 6.60 -17.97 2.11
C GLY A 41 5.88 -18.68 3.25
N ASN A 42 5.28 -19.86 3.02
CA ASN A 42 4.37 -20.45 4.01
C ASN A 42 5.06 -21.34 5.04
N LEU A 43 6.08 -22.10 4.64
CA LEU A 43 6.78 -23.08 5.49
C LEU A 43 8.20 -22.60 5.85
N PRO A 44 8.78 -23.04 6.98
CA PRO A 44 10.17 -22.75 7.30
C PRO A 44 11.15 -23.45 6.35
N PRO A 45 12.30 -22.83 6.03
CA PRO A 45 12.77 -21.52 6.52
C PRO A 45 12.21 -20.31 5.76
N GLU A 46 11.48 -20.50 4.66
CA GLU A 46 10.97 -19.41 3.81
C GLU A 46 10.04 -18.46 4.55
N SER A 47 9.22 -18.99 5.46
CA SER A 47 8.28 -18.20 6.26
C SER A 47 8.97 -17.17 7.14
N CYS A 48 10.14 -17.48 7.69
CA CYS A 48 10.93 -16.51 8.46
C CYS A 48 11.39 -15.34 7.58
N PHE A 49 11.86 -15.63 6.36
CA PHE A 49 12.24 -14.60 5.39
C PHE A 49 11.05 -13.79 4.94
N PHE A 50 9.92 -14.44 4.66
CA PHE A 50 8.69 -13.78 4.25
C PHE A 50 8.19 -12.81 5.34
N SER A 51 8.12 -13.25 6.59
CA SER A 51 7.76 -12.40 7.72
C SER A 51 8.71 -11.21 7.90
N LEU A 52 10.02 -11.43 7.77
CA LEU A 52 11.03 -10.37 7.87
C LEU A 52 10.88 -9.33 6.74
N ILE A 53 10.73 -9.79 5.50
CA ILE A 53 10.57 -8.93 4.32
C ILE A 53 9.29 -8.12 4.41
N CYS A 54 8.16 -8.73 4.79
CA CYS A 54 6.89 -8.04 5.00
C CYS A 54 6.99 -7.00 6.12
N SER A 55 7.64 -7.34 7.25
CA SER A 55 7.81 -6.41 8.37
C SER A 55 8.70 -5.22 7.99
N LEU A 56 9.82 -5.46 7.31
CA LEU A 56 10.69 -4.41 6.79
C LEU A 56 9.95 -3.56 5.74
N GLY A 57 9.19 -4.19 4.85
CA GLY A 57 8.36 -3.52 3.86
C GLY A 57 7.33 -2.60 4.51
N ALA A 58 6.65 -3.07 5.56
CA ALA A 58 5.66 -2.28 6.30
C ALA A 58 6.31 -1.04 6.94
N PHE A 59 7.48 -1.21 7.55
CA PHE A 59 8.27 -0.10 8.08
C PHE A 59 8.65 0.91 6.98
N MET A 60 9.17 0.43 5.85
CA MET A 60 9.55 1.28 4.72
C MET A 60 8.36 2.04 4.13
N VAL A 61 7.19 1.40 4.00
CA VAL A 61 5.96 2.05 3.54
C VAL A 61 5.57 3.20 4.48
N MET A 62 5.62 2.98 5.80
CA MET A 62 5.31 4.03 6.78
C MET A 62 6.32 5.19 6.70
N LEU A 63 7.62 4.89 6.62
CA LEU A 63 8.68 5.89 6.53
C LEU A 63 8.54 6.72 5.25
N ILE A 64 8.44 6.06 4.09
CA ILE A 64 8.27 6.71 2.79
C ILE A 64 7.00 7.55 2.77
N GLY A 65 5.89 7.00 3.26
CA GLY A 65 4.61 7.72 3.38
C GLY A 65 4.73 8.98 4.23
N LEU A 66 5.41 8.90 5.37
CA LEU A 66 5.62 10.04 6.27
C LEU A 66 6.49 11.13 5.64
N LEU A 67 7.61 10.74 5.05
CA LEU A 67 8.51 11.67 4.36
C LEU A 67 7.80 12.36 3.19
N ARG A 68 7.07 11.59 2.39
CA ARG A 68 6.30 12.11 1.26
C ARG A 68 5.18 13.05 1.72
N TYR A 69 4.48 12.71 2.80
CA TYR A 69 3.45 13.56 3.39
C TYR A 69 4.01 14.92 3.81
N ALA A 70 5.14 14.94 4.52
CA ALA A 70 5.80 16.16 4.95
C ALA A 70 6.32 16.99 3.78
N TYR A 71 6.96 16.33 2.80
CA TYR A 71 7.48 16.98 1.60
C TYR A 71 6.40 17.73 0.82
N VAL A 72 5.22 17.10 0.65
CA VAL A 72 4.08 17.73 -0.01
C VAL A 72 3.54 18.92 0.80
N ILE A 73 3.50 18.85 2.13
CA ILE A 73 3.07 19.98 2.97
C ILE A 73 4.03 21.16 2.86
N GLU A 74 5.34 20.90 2.89
CA GLU A 74 6.36 21.95 2.79
C GLU A 74 6.24 22.73 1.49
N HIS A 75 6.04 22.04 0.37
CA HIS A 75 6.07 22.67 -0.95
C HIS A 75 4.69 23.16 -1.43
N PHE A 76 3.58 22.53 -0.99
CA PHE A 76 2.23 22.79 -1.51
C PHE A 76 1.19 23.08 -0.42
N GLY A 77 1.59 23.10 0.85
CA GLY A 77 0.70 23.28 1.97
C GLY A 77 -0.15 22.04 2.30
N PRO A 78 -1.01 22.15 3.33
CA PRO A 78 -1.88 21.05 3.73
C PRO A 78 -2.89 20.71 2.63
N SER A 79 -3.09 19.42 2.39
CA SER A 79 -3.99 18.92 1.35
C SER A 79 -4.71 17.68 1.86
N TRP A 80 -6.03 17.65 1.74
CA TRP A 80 -6.84 16.50 2.15
C TRP A 80 -6.42 15.23 1.39
N LEU A 81 -6.08 15.34 0.11
CA LEU A 81 -5.60 14.22 -0.71
C LEU A 81 -4.29 13.65 -0.18
N ASN A 82 -3.39 14.52 0.28
CA ASN A 82 -2.11 14.12 0.87
C ASN A 82 -2.33 13.38 2.19
N THR A 83 -3.24 13.87 3.04
CA THR A 83 -3.61 13.21 4.30
C THR A 83 -4.27 11.85 4.05
N VAL A 84 -5.20 11.76 3.10
CA VAL A 84 -5.85 10.48 2.74
C VAL A 84 -4.83 9.49 2.20
N ALA A 85 -3.92 9.91 1.31
CA ALA A 85 -2.85 9.05 0.82
C ALA A 85 -1.97 8.56 1.97
N PHE A 86 -1.54 9.46 2.87
CA PHE A 86 -0.75 9.06 4.04
C PHE A 86 -1.44 7.99 4.90
N ILE A 87 -2.73 8.18 5.22
CA ILE A 87 -3.52 7.21 5.98
C ILE A 87 -3.61 5.86 5.25
N LEU A 88 -3.88 5.87 3.94
CA LEU A 88 -3.94 4.64 3.13
C LEU A 88 -2.60 3.90 3.12
N GLY A 89 -1.47 4.61 3.07
CA GLY A 89 -0.15 4.01 3.18
C GLY A 89 0.07 3.32 4.53
N TRP A 90 -0.42 3.89 5.63
CA TRP A 90 -0.33 3.26 6.95
C TRP A 90 -1.26 2.06 7.10
N ILE A 91 -2.47 2.13 6.56
CA ILE A 91 -3.38 0.99 6.49
C ILE A 91 -2.75 -0.15 5.67
N CYS A 92 -2.08 0.17 4.56
CA CYS A 92 -1.32 -0.79 3.77
C CYS A 92 -0.21 -1.47 4.59
N ALA A 93 0.52 -0.71 5.41
CA ALA A 93 1.57 -1.26 6.27
C ALA A 93 1.01 -2.23 7.33
N VAL A 94 -0.17 -1.93 7.88
CA VAL A 94 -0.88 -2.87 8.78
C VAL A 94 -1.25 -4.15 8.03
N GLY A 95 -1.84 -4.05 6.84
CA GLY A 95 -2.16 -5.21 6.02
C GLY A 95 -0.93 -6.06 5.71
N LEU A 96 0.19 -5.43 5.32
CA LEU A 96 1.44 -6.11 5.01
C LEU A 96 2.05 -6.79 6.24
N THR A 97 1.95 -6.16 7.41
CA THR A 97 2.36 -6.78 8.69
C THR A 97 1.52 -8.02 8.97
N MET A 98 0.19 -7.97 8.76
CA MET A 98 -0.68 -9.15 8.93
C MET A 98 -0.31 -10.28 7.98
N VAL A 99 -0.13 -9.98 6.68
CA VAL A 99 0.27 -10.97 5.65
C VAL A 99 1.56 -11.67 6.05
N GLY A 100 2.57 -10.91 6.47
CA GLY A 100 3.85 -11.46 6.90
C GLY A 100 3.80 -12.22 8.22
N SER A 101 2.93 -11.84 9.16
CA SER A 101 2.87 -12.43 10.50
C SER A 101 2.01 -13.70 10.55
N PHE A 102 1.03 -13.82 9.66
CA PHE A 102 0.08 -14.92 9.63
C PHE A 102 0.25 -15.72 8.35
N GLN A 103 0.85 -16.89 8.42
CA GLN A 103 1.06 -17.76 7.26
C GLN A 103 -0.28 -18.33 6.77
N VAL A 104 -0.43 -18.45 5.45
CA VAL A 104 -1.72 -18.78 4.81
C VAL A 104 -2.27 -20.14 5.21
N ASP A 105 -1.42 -21.12 5.52
CA ASP A 105 -1.87 -22.46 5.93
C ASP A 105 -2.16 -22.59 7.44
N HIS A 106 -1.59 -21.70 8.27
CA HIS A 106 -1.77 -21.74 9.72
C HIS A 106 -2.85 -20.76 10.22
N ALA A 107 -2.99 -19.61 9.56
CA ALA A 107 -3.88 -18.53 9.96
C ALA A 107 -4.54 -17.88 8.74
N LYS A 108 -5.14 -18.71 7.88
CA LYS A 108 -5.74 -18.35 6.58
C LYS A 108 -6.63 -17.10 6.58
N VAL A 109 -7.55 -17.01 7.54
CA VAL A 109 -8.49 -15.88 7.63
C VAL A 109 -7.75 -14.56 7.85
N LEU A 110 -6.84 -14.52 8.82
CA LEU A 110 -6.06 -13.31 9.10
C LEU A 110 -5.12 -12.96 7.96
N HIS A 111 -4.51 -13.96 7.32
CA HIS A 111 -3.68 -13.77 6.14
C HIS A 111 -4.46 -13.08 5.01
N TYR A 112 -5.63 -13.61 4.64
CA TYR A 112 -6.43 -13.04 3.57
C TYR A 112 -7.08 -11.70 3.91
N ILE A 113 -7.42 -11.44 5.18
CA ILE A 113 -7.79 -10.08 5.62
C ILE A 113 -6.61 -9.14 5.40
N GLY A 114 -5.40 -9.54 5.81
CA GLY A 114 -4.18 -8.76 5.59
C GLY A 114 -3.95 -8.46 4.11
N ALA A 115 -4.06 -9.46 3.23
CA ALA A 115 -3.87 -9.31 1.80
C ALA A 115 -4.95 -8.40 1.18
N GLY A 116 -6.21 -8.61 1.57
CA GLY A 116 -7.35 -7.79 1.16
C GLY A 116 -7.29 -6.34 1.66
N VAL A 117 -6.52 -6.06 2.71
CA VAL A 117 -6.19 -4.69 3.14
C VAL A 117 -4.99 -4.16 2.37
N ALA A 118 -3.87 -4.89 2.32
CA ALA A 118 -2.61 -4.42 1.76
C ALA A 118 -2.71 -4.10 0.26
N PHE A 119 -3.27 -4.99 -0.56
CA PHE A 119 -3.25 -4.81 -2.01
C PHE A 119 -4.14 -3.64 -2.46
N PRO A 120 -5.43 -3.54 -2.06
CA PRO A 120 -6.25 -2.41 -2.48
C PRO A 120 -5.77 -1.07 -1.92
N THR A 121 -5.31 -1.02 -0.66
CA THR A 121 -4.84 0.25 -0.08
C THR A 121 -3.50 0.70 -0.66
N SER A 122 -2.59 -0.23 -1.02
CA SER A 122 -1.40 0.12 -1.80
C SER A 122 -1.76 0.71 -3.17
N MET A 123 -2.75 0.13 -3.86
CA MET A 123 -3.24 0.63 -5.14
C MET A 123 -3.81 2.03 -5.03
N LEU A 124 -4.68 2.27 -4.04
CA LEU A 124 -5.24 3.60 -3.79
C LEU A 124 -4.15 4.61 -3.39
N PHE A 125 -3.17 4.20 -2.60
CA PHE A 125 -2.01 5.02 -2.23
C PHE A 125 -1.26 5.49 -3.48
N ILE A 126 -0.82 4.57 -4.35
CA ILE A 126 -0.02 4.92 -5.52
C ILE A 126 -0.82 5.72 -6.57
N PHE A 127 -2.15 5.50 -6.64
CA PHE A 127 -3.04 6.31 -7.47
C PHE A 127 -3.06 7.76 -7.01
N LEU A 128 -3.30 8.00 -5.71
CA LEU A 128 -3.30 9.35 -5.15
C LEU A 128 -1.92 9.99 -5.24
N GLN A 129 -0.84 9.24 -5.01
CA GLN A 129 0.52 9.75 -5.16
C GLN A 129 0.84 10.14 -6.60
N SER A 130 0.41 9.36 -7.60
CA SER A 130 0.56 9.73 -9.01
C SER A 130 -0.16 11.03 -9.33
N PHE A 131 -1.39 11.18 -8.86
CA PHE A 131 -2.16 12.42 -9.03
C PHE A 131 -1.48 13.62 -8.37
N LEU A 132 -1.00 13.47 -7.12
CA LEU A 132 -0.25 14.50 -6.42
C LEU A 132 1.03 14.86 -7.17
N THR A 133 1.81 13.87 -7.61
CA THR A 133 3.04 14.11 -8.40
C THR A 133 2.75 14.86 -9.69
N TYR A 134 1.68 14.52 -10.39
CA TYR A 134 1.32 15.21 -11.62
C TYR A 134 0.93 16.67 -11.37
N ARG A 135 0.14 16.93 -10.30
CA ARG A 135 -0.17 18.29 -9.85
C ARG A 135 1.09 19.09 -9.51
N MET A 136 2.07 18.45 -8.88
CA MET A 136 3.34 19.07 -8.53
C MET A 136 4.20 19.36 -9.77
N ALA A 137 4.27 18.43 -10.72
CA ALA A 137 5.04 18.58 -11.95
C ALA A 137 4.53 19.74 -12.82
N HIS A 138 3.21 19.98 -12.85
CA HIS A 138 2.65 21.16 -13.52
C HIS A 138 3.08 22.49 -12.89
N ALA A 139 3.40 22.50 -11.60
CA ALA A 139 3.77 23.72 -10.88
C ALA A 139 5.28 24.04 -10.96
N TYR A 140 6.16 23.03 -11.03
CA TYR A 140 7.62 23.21 -10.93
C TYR A 140 8.42 22.66 -12.13
N GLY A 141 7.75 22.10 -13.14
CA GLY A 141 8.39 21.46 -14.29
C GLY A 141 8.86 20.03 -13.98
N GLY A 142 8.86 19.16 -14.98
CA GLY A 142 9.35 17.77 -14.86
C GLY A 142 8.25 16.69 -14.85
N CYS A 143 7.42 16.64 -15.90
CA CYS A 143 6.33 15.66 -16.04
C CYS A 143 6.78 14.19 -16.15
N TYR A 144 8.07 13.92 -16.39
CA TYR A 144 8.58 12.57 -16.63
C TYR A 144 8.28 11.60 -15.47
N VAL A 145 8.54 12.01 -14.22
CA VAL A 145 8.23 11.19 -13.04
C VAL A 145 6.72 10.99 -12.89
N GLY A 146 5.93 12.03 -13.19
CA GLY A 146 4.47 11.94 -13.24
C GLY A 146 3.99 10.88 -14.23
N HIS A 147 4.50 10.90 -15.46
CA HIS A 147 4.17 9.90 -16.49
C HIS A 147 4.54 8.47 -16.06
N ILE A 148 5.74 8.27 -15.50
CA ILE A 148 6.17 6.95 -15.01
C ILE A 148 5.20 6.46 -13.92
N ARG A 149 4.91 7.28 -12.92
CA ARG A 149 4.03 6.91 -11.80
C ARG A 149 2.60 6.61 -12.28
N THR A 150 2.07 7.42 -13.19
CA THR A 150 0.76 7.15 -13.81
C THR A 150 0.76 5.85 -14.60
N PHE A 151 1.78 5.58 -15.41
CA PHE A 151 1.91 4.32 -16.14
C PHE A 151 1.95 3.11 -15.19
N LEU A 152 2.82 3.16 -14.17
CA LEU A 152 2.93 2.10 -13.17
C LEU A 152 1.60 1.89 -12.44
N THR A 153 0.89 2.96 -12.09
CA THR A 153 -0.44 2.89 -11.45
C THR A 153 -1.48 2.22 -12.35
N LEU A 154 -1.52 2.56 -13.64
CA LEU A 154 -2.45 1.94 -14.59
C LEU A 154 -2.13 0.46 -14.78
N CYS A 155 -0.85 0.09 -14.93
CA CYS A 155 -0.43 -1.30 -14.97
C CYS A 155 -0.80 -2.04 -13.68
N GLY A 156 -0.51 -1.45 -12.51
CA GLY A 156 -0.84 -2.02 -11.21
C GLY A 156 -2.34 -2.27 -11.04
N LEU A 157 -3.19 -1.33 -11.49
CA LEU A 157 -4.64 -1.48 -11.45
C LEU A 157 -5.10 -2.65 -12.31
N VAL A 158 -4.63 -2.74 -13.55
CA VAL A 158 -4.97 -3.85 -14.46
C VAL A 158 -4.51 -5.18 -13.88
N ILE A 159 -3.28 -5.27 -13.39
CA ILE A 159 -2.71 -6.49 -12.80
C ILE A 159 -3.48 -6.91 -11.56
N LEU A 160 -3.84 -5.97 -10.67
CA LEU A 160 -4.60 -6.27 -9.45
C LEU A 160 -6.00 -6.79 -9.77
N VAL A 161 -6.70 -6.17 -10.73
CA VAL A 161 -8.02 -6.63 -11.18
C VAL A 161 -7.92 -8.03 -11.79
N LEU A 162 -6.94 -8.28 -12.67
CA LEU A 162 -6.73 -9.61 -13.25
C LEU A 162 -6.40 -10.65 -12.18
N SER A 163 -5.53 -10.32 -11.23
CA SER A 163 -5.19 -11.20 -10.09
C SER A 163 -6.44 -11.58 -9.30
N GLY A 164 -7.28 -10.60 -8.93
CA GLY A 164 -8.53 -10.86 -8.20
C GLY A 164 -9.53 -11.71 -8.99
N VAL A 165 -9.73 -11.42 -10.28
CA VAL A 165 -10.62 -12.20 -11.16
C VAL A 165 -10.13 -13.63 -11.28
N PHE A 166 -8.84 -13.84 -11.54
CA PHE A 166 -8.26 -15.17 -11.70
C PHE A 166 -8.22 -15.96 -10.39
N PHE A 167 -8.02 -15.30 -9.25
CA PHE A 167 -7.94 -15.94 -7.94
C PHE A 167 -9.27 -16.56 -7.49
N ILE A 168 -10.40 -15.94 -7.83
CA ILE A 168 -11.74 -16.41 -7.41
C ILE A 168 -12.22 -17.60 -8.26
N GLN A 169 -11.65 -17.79 -9.45
CA GLN A 169 -12.08 -18.83 -10.37
C GLN A 169 -11.54 -20.21 -9.99
N GLU A 170 -12.39 -21.22 -10.17
CA GLU A 170 -12.02 -22.62 -9.97
C GLU A 170 -11.32 -23.14 -11.24
N GLY A 171 -9.98 -23.10 -11.24
CA GLY A 171 -9.20 -23.65 -12.34
C GLY A 171 -7.70 -23.52 -12.13
N PHE A 172 -6.96 -24.61 -12.34
CA PHE A 172 -5.50 -24.65 -12.14
C PHE A 172 -4.77 -23.56 -12.92
N VAL A 173 -5.13 -23.39 -14.19
CA VAL A 173 -4.53 -22.39 -15.09
C VAL A 173 -4.80 -20.97 -14.60
N LEU A 174 -6.04 -20.70 -14.17
CA LEU A 174 -6.43 -19.37 -13.70
C LEU A 174 -5.74 -19.05 -12.37
N GLN A 175 -5.68 -19.99 -11.42
CA GLN A 175 -4.96 -19.74 -10.17
C GLN A 175 -3.44 -19.62 -10.37
N HIS A 176 -2.85 -20.34 -11.33
CA HIS A 176 -1.46 -20.11 -11.72
C HIS A 176 -1.27 -18.70 -12.30
N LEU A 177 -2.16 -18.25 -13.19
CA LEU A 177 -2.15 -16.88 -13.71
C LEU A 177 -2.33 -15.85 -12.58
N ALA A 178 -3.17 -16.12 -11.59
CA ALA A 178 -3.34 -15.27 -10.42
C ALA A 178 -2.03 -15.11 -9.64
N ALA A 179 -1.26 -16.19 -9.48
CA ALA A 179 0.07 -16.17 -8.86
C ALA A 179 1.06 -15.32 -9.66
N LEU A 180 1.08 -15.46 -10.99
CA LEU A 180 1.92 -14.60 -11.85
C LEU A 180 1.52 -13.13 -11.73
N CYS A 181 0.22 -12.83 -11.71
CA CYS A 181 -0.27 -11.47 -11.50
C CYS A 181 0.10 -10.94 -10.10
N GLU A 182 0.03 -11.76 -9.05
CA GLU A 182 0.41 -11.38 -7.68
C GLU A 182 1.89 -10.95 -7.62
N TRP A 183 2.80 -11.79 -8.11
CA TRP A 183 4.23 -11.45 -8.18
C TRP A 183 4.49 -10.19 -9.00
N THR A 184 3.84 -10.07 -10.17
CA THR A 184 3.99 -8.90 -11.04
C THR A 184 3.48 -7.63 -10.37
N PHE A 185 2.36 -7.71 -9.64
CA PHE A 185 1.81 -6.58 -8.88
C PHE A 185 2.79 -6.12 -7.81
N ILE A 186 3.34 -7.03 -7.01
CA ILE A 186 4.31 -6.68 -5.97
C ILE A 186 5.54 -6.00 -6.57
N ILE A 187 6.09 -6.53 -7.67
CA ILE A 187 7.23 -5.91 -8.36
C ILE A 187 6.88 -4.52 -8.87
N ASN A 188 5.69 -4.34 -9.46
CA ASN A 188 5.21 -3.03 -9.91
C ASN A 188 5.13 -2.02 -8.75
N ILE A 189 4.58 -2.42 -7.60
CA ILE A 189 4.52 -1.60 -6.39
C ILE A 189 5.93 -1.25 -5.90
N LEU A 190 6.86 -2.22 -5.83
CA LEU A 190 8.23 -1.95 -5.41
C LEU A 190 8.96 -0.96 -6.33
N ILE A 191 8.78 -1.09 -7.65
CA ILE A 191 9.31 -0.12 -8.62
C ILE A 191 8.69 1.26 -8.38
N PHE A 192 7.37 1.34 -8.15
CA PHE A 192 6.70 2.60 -7.84
C PHE A 192 7.29 3.25 -6.59
N TYR A 193 7.45 2.52 -5.48
CA TYR A 193 8.08 3.04 -4.27
C TYR A 193 9.53 3.48 -4.51
N GLY A 194 10.26 2.74 -5.35
CA GLY A 194 11.61 3.10 -5.78
C GLY A 194 11.68 4.48 -6.45
N THR A 195 10.62 4.92 -7.13
CA THR A 195 10.59 6.27 -7.74
C THR A 195 10.62 7.41 -6.71
N PHE A 196 10.32 7.17 -5.43
CA PHE A 196 10.46 8.21 -4.39
C PHE A 196 11.92 8.48 -4.01
N SER A 197 12.85 7.55 -4.30
CA SER A 197 14.27 7.74 -4.02
C SER A 197 14.85 9.01 -4.66
N PHE A 198 14.38 9.36 -5.87
CA PHE A 198 14.77 10.57 -6.57
C PHE A 198 14.34 11.85 -5.84
N GLU A 199 13.24 11.82 -5.10
CA GLU A 199 12.72 12.97 -4.34
C GLU A 199 13.36 13.05 -2.95
N PHE A 200 13.80 11.92 -2.38
CA PHE A 200 14.45 11.89 -1.08
C PHE A 200 15.84 12.55 -1.07
N GLY A 201 16.52 12.59 -2.21
CA GLY A 201 17.73 13.41 -2.36
C GLY A 201 17.47 14.92 -2.22
N ALA A 202 16.21 15.36 -2.34
CA ALA A 202 15.80 16.75 -2.20
C ALA A 202 15.13 17.05 -0.83
N ILE A 203 15.07 16.08 0.09
CA ILE A 203 14.54 16.32 1.44
C ILE A 203 15.48 17.29 2.18
N SER A 204 14.90 18.39 2.66
CA SER A 204 15.59 19.47 3.35
C SER A 204 15.45 19.36 4.88
N THR A 205 16.22 20.14 5.63
CA THR A 205 15.98 20.33 7.08
C THR A 205 14.58 20.87 7.36
N ASP A 206 14.00 21.64 6.44
CA ASP A 206 12.65 22.21 6.58
C ASP A 206 11.56 21.14 6.49
N THR A 207 11.74 20.09 5.68
CA THR A 207 10.86 18.91 5.67
C THR A 207 10.78 18.27 7.06
N PHE A 208 11.93 18.13 7.73
CA PHE A 208 11.98 17.61 9.10
C PHE A 208 11.35 18.57 10.12
N LEU A 209 11.50 19.88 9.92
CA LEU A 209 10.83 20.88 10.76
C LEU A 209 9.31 20.83 10.63
N VAL A 210 8.76 20.52 9.45
CA VAL A 210 7.31 20.30 9.28
C VAL A 210 6.84 19.14 10.16
N LEU A 211 7.58 18.02 10.18
CA LEU A 211 7.28 16.88 11.05
C LEU A 211 7.37 17.26 12.54
N LEU A 212 8.38 18.03 12.94
CA LEU A 212 8.57 18.49 14.32
C LEU A 212 7.54 19.55 14.77
N LYS A 213 7.03 20.38 13.85
CA LYS A 213 5.97 21.36 14.15
C LYS A 213 4.61 20.70 14.25
N ALA A 214 4.33 19.69 13.42
CA ALA A 214 3.10 18.90 13.50
C ALA A 214 2.94 18.23 14.87
N SER A 215 4.03 17.80 15.52
CA SER A 215 4.00 17.24 16.87
C SER A 215 3.82 18.28 17.99
N ARG A 216 4.02 19.58 17.69
CA ARG A 216 3.95 20.70 18.65
C ARG A 216 2.69 21.57 18.53
N ALA A 217 1.76 21.24 17.63
CA ALA A 217 0.51 21.99 17.51
C ALA A 217 -0.27 21.95 18.86
N PRO A 218 -0.61 23.09 19.49
CA PRO A 218 -1.31 23.08 20.77
C PRO A 218 -2.72 22.51 20.60
N LYS A 219 -3.11 21.60 21.49
CA LYS A 219 -4.53 21.25 21.69
C LYS A 219 -5.26 22.53 22.09
N SER A 220 -5.94 23.19 21.16
CA SER A 220 -6.85 24.29 21.47
C SER A 220 -8.04 23.71 22.24
N TYR A 221 -7.91 23.65 23.55
CA TYR A 221 -9.06 23.49 24.44
C TYR A 221 -9.93 24.74 24.26
N LYS A 222 -11.17 24.54 23.79
CA LYS A 222 -12.23 25.55 23.90
C LYS A 222 -12.47 25.79 25.40
N ALA A 223 -11.84 26.80 25.97
CA ALA A 223 -12.22 27.35 27.26
C ALA A 223 -13.51 28.15 27.06
N GLY A 224 -14.63 27.59 27.50
CA GLY A 224 -15.90 28.30 27.57
C GLY A 224 -15.74 29.55 28.42
N THR A 225 -16.02 30.70 27.83
CA THR A 225 -16.12 31.96 28.56
C THR A 225 -17.59 32.16 28.93
N SER A 226 -17.91 31.90 30.19
CA SER A 226 -19.12 32.39 30.83
C SER A 226 -19.06 33.92 30.92
N THR A 227 -20.10 34.60 30.46
CA THR A 227 -20.28 36.04 30.67
C THR A 227 -21.58 36.25 31.47
N PRO A 228 -21.58 37.07 32.54
CA PRO A 228 -22.82 37.44 33.24
C PRO A 228 -23.59 38.54 32.50
N ALA A 229 -24.88 38.61 32.81
CA ALA A 229 -25.94 39.26 32.04
C ALA A 229 -26.05 40.80 32.16
N THR A 230 -26.35 41.44 31.00
CA THR A 230 -27.39 42.49 30.70
C THR A 230 -27.36 43.90 31.35
N PRO A 231 -28.08 44.94 30.83
CA PRO A 231 -28.78 45.11 29.53
C PRO A 231 -28.66 46.51 28.81
N HIS A 232 -29.20 46.55 27.58
CA HIS A 232 -29.76 47.69 26.80
C HIS A 232 -28.85 48.74 26.11
N ALA A 233 -28.88 48.77 24.77
CA ALA A 233 -29.46 49.85 23.96
C ALA A 233 -29.38 49.59 22.43
N HIS A 234 -30.56 49.58 21.80
CA HIS A 234 -30.96 50.04 20.46
C HIS A 234 -30.11 49.86 19.17
N SER A 235 -30.73 49.12 18.23
CA SER A 235 -30.80 49.20 16.75
C SER A 235 -29.66 49.80 15.91
N THR A 236 -29.22 49.06 14.88
CA THR A 236 -29.58 49.34 13.47
C THR A 236 -29.26 48.16 12.54
N SER A 237 -29.98 48.17 11.43
CA SER A 237 -30.22 47.17 10.38
C SER A 237 -29.03 46.70 9.54
N GLU A 238 -29.15 45.45 9.08
CA GLU A 238 -28.95 44.97 7.70
C GLU A 238 -27.68 45.40 6.92
N ASN A 239 -26.81 44.44 6.60
CA ASN A 239 -26.76 43.99 5.21
C ASN A 239 -26.13 42.60 5.04
N MET A 240 -26.82 41.82 4.23
CA MET A 240 -26.56 40.45 3.86
C MET A 240 -25.75 40.39 2.56
N ALA A 241 -24.99 39.31 2.43
CA ALA A 241 -24.74 38.56 1.19
C ALA A 241 -23.74 39.07 0.12
N MET A 242 -22.74 38.20 -0.07
CA MET A 242 -22.22 37.65 -1.34
C MET A 242 -21.52 38.58 -2.33
N ILE A 243 -20.24 38.31 -2.58
CA ILE A 243 -19.70 37.52 -3.70
C ILE A 243 -18.35 36.92 -3.28
#